data_AF-A0A381FQJ7-F1
#
_entry.id   AF-A0A381FQJ7-F1
#
_cell.length_a   1.000
_cell.length_b   1.000
_cell.length_c   1.000
_cell.angle_alpha   90.00
_cell.angle_beta   90.00
_cell.angle_gamma   90.00
#
_symmetry.space_group_name_H-M   'P 1'
#
loop_
_entity.id
_entity.type
_entity.pdbx_description
1 polymer ?
#
loop_
_entity_poly.entity_id
_entity_poly.type
_entity_poly.pdbx_seq_one_letter_code
_entity_poly.pdbx_strand_id
1 'polypeptide(L)'
;MIFRNVKFNIRSWLISISKYKPSKYVNKFVYICIMKSLLKYKGIHPGIVLERELEKRSLKKRPFALSIGESAQAINNITNGKRKIPVALALKIEKELQLEEGSIVILQSYYDIKLEKDKMKETPKLSILRRSLFWDTDIDRIDWNRQHKAVIKRVFERGNDDEKNETIRFYGKRKVESALKSTTTQPMKLHKKS
;
A
#
# COMPACT_ATOMS: atom_id res chain seq x y z
N MET A 1 7.49 -53.22 -6.46
CA MET A 1 6.67 -51.99 -6.40
C MET A 1 7.27 -50.99 -7.38
N ILE A 2 6.47 -50.51 -8.33
CA ILE A 2 6.89 -50.03 -9.65
C ILE A 2 7.31 -48.56 -9.63
N PHE A 3 8.58 -48.24 -9.91
CA PHE A 3 8.97 -46.89 -10.36
C PHE A 3 8.97 -46.87 -11.89
N ARG A 4 7.91 -46.29 -12.48
CA ARG A 4 7.81 -46.04 -13.92
C ARG A 4 8.54 -44.74 -14.27
N ASN A 5 9.58 -44.90 -15.07
CA ASN A 5 10.29 -43.86 -15.82
C ASN A 5 9.34 -42.90 -16.55
N VAL A 6 9.42 -41.60 -16.26
CA VAL A 6 8.94 -40.55 -17.16
C VAL A 6 10.16 -40.01 -17.91
N LYS A 7 10.39 -40.52 -19.13
CA LYS A 7 11.39 -39.97 -20.05
C LYS A 7 10.99 -38.55 -20.43
N PHE A 8 11.69 -37.54 -19.91
CA PHE A 8 11.54 -36.15 -20.34
C PHE A 8 12.06 -36.04 -21.78
N ASN A 9 11.17 -35.79 -22.74
CA ASN A 9 11.52 -35.70 -24.15
C ASN A 9 12.16 -34.32 -24.43
N ILE A 10 13.49 -34.26 -24.37
CA ILE A 10 14.29 -33.05 -24.55
C ILE A 10 14.05 -32.39 -25.93
N ARG A 11 13.66 -33.16 -26.95
CA ARG A 11 13.30 -32.64 -28.28
C ARG A 11 11.99 -31.85 -28.28
N SER A 12 11.00 -32.23 -27.47
CA SER A 12 9.73 -31.51 -27.36
C SER A 12 9.89 -30.15 -26.67
N TRP A 13 10.79 -30.06 -25.68
CA TRP A 13 11.11 -28.82 -24.99
C TRP A 13 11.93 -27.84 -25.85
N LEU A 14 12.88 -28.34 -26.65
CA LEU A 14 13.66 -27.52 -27.59
C LEU A 14 12.80 -26.89 -28.71
N ILE A 15 11.76 -27.59 -29.19
CA ILE A 15 10.81 -27.06 -30.18
C ILE A 15 9.96 -25.91 -29.58
N SER A 16 9.71 -25.93 -28.26
CA SER A 16 8.99 -24.84 -27.59
C SER A 16 9.85 -23.59 -27.40
N ILE A 17 11.18 -23.73 -27.35
CA ILE A 17 12.13 -22.61 -27.22
C ILE A 17 12.41 -21.95 -28.58
N SER A 18 12.42 -22.71 -29.69
CA SER A 18 12.71 -22.15 -31.02
C SER A 18 11.60 -21.25 -31.60
N LYS A 19 10.42 -21.20 -30.96
CA LYS A 19 9.31 -20.30 -31.34
C LYS A 19 9.36 -18.94 -30.62
N TYR A 20 10.31 -18.72 -29.71
CA TYR A 20 10.45 -17.45 -29.02
C TYR A 20 11.28 -16.46 -29.86
N LYS A 21 10.62 -15.74 -30.78
CA LYS A 21 11.18 -14.51 -31.35
C LYS A 21 10.91 -13.35 -30.37
N PRO A 22 11.94 -12.68 -29.81
CA PRO A 22 11.70 -11.46 -29.05
C PRO A 22 11.16 -10.39 -30.01
N SER A 23 9.91 -9.98 -29.78
CA SER A 23 9.27 -8.88 -30.49
C SER A 23 10.04 -7.59 -30.22
N LYS A 24 10.82 -7.16 -31.22
CA LYS A 24 11.31 -5.79 -31.33
C LYS A 24 10.09 -4.89 -31.55
N TYR A 25 10.11 -3.69 -30.96
CA TYR A 25 9.07 -2.65 -30.94
C TYR A 25 8.01 -2.77 -29.82
N VAL A 26 8.44 -2.50 -28.57
CA VAL A 26 7.50 -1.97 -27.57
C VAL A 26 7.37 -0.47 -27.83
N ASN A 27 6.16 -0.04 -28.17
CA ASN A 27 5.85 1.33 -28.56
C ASN A 27 6.20 2.30 -27.41
N LYS A 28 7.15 3.23 -27.63
CA LYS A 28 7.69 4.17 -26.62
C LYS A 28 6.60 4.99 -25.91
N PHE A 29 5.42 5.14 -26.54
CA PHE A 29 4.26 5.83 -25.98
C PHE A 29 3.51 5.02 -24.89
N VAL A 30 3.48 3.69 -24.99
CA VAL A 30 2.88 2.81 -23.97
C VAL A 30 3.75 2.80 -22.70
N TYR A 31 5.07 2.84 -22.88
CA TYR A 31 6.07 2.87 -21.80
C TYR A 31 5.93 4.10 -20.88
N ILE A 32 5.69 5.28 -21.47
CA ILE A 32 5.52 6.55 -20.73
C ILE A 32 4.25 6.53 -19.87
N CYS A 33 3.18 5.88 -20.32
CA CYS A 33 1.93 5.75 -19.55
C CYS A 33 2.07 4.79 -18.36
N ILE A 34 2.90 3.74 -18.47
CA ILE A 34 3.09 2.74 -17.41
C ILE A 34 3.90 3.32 -16.24
N MET A 35 5.00 4.04 -16.50
CA MET A 35 5.80 4.69 -15.44
C MET A 35 5.04 5.77 -14.68
N LYS A 36 4.21 6.55 -15.38
CA LYS A 36 3.36 7.58 -14.75
C LYS A 36 2.29 6.96 -13.84
N SER A 37 1.93 5.70 -14.06
CA SER A 37 0.94 4.98 -13.25
C SER A 37 1.49 4.41 -11.94
N LEU A 38 2.78 4.03 -11.89
CA LEU A 38 3.38 3.39 -10.71
C LEU A 38 3.55 4.34 -9.52
N LEU A 39 3.81 5.62 -9.77
CA LEU A 39 3.86 6.65 -8.71
C LEU A 39 2.53 6.80 -7.97
N LYS A 40 1.39 6.54 -8.63
CA LYS A 40 0.06 6.60 -8.00
C LYS A 40 -0.09 5.61 -6.84
N TYR A 41 0.66 4.51 -6.88
CA TYR A 41 0.58 3.46 -5.88
C TYR A 41 1.67 3.55 -4.80
N LYS A 42 2.47 4.63 -4.80
CA LYS A 42 3.52 4.87 -3.82
C LYS A 42 2.99 4.71 -2.38
N GLY A 43 3.63 3.83 -1.60
CA GLY A 43 3.25 3.56 -0.20
C GLY A 43 2.16 2.50 -0.03
N ILE A 44 1.74 1.84 -1.11
CA ILE A 44 0.89 0.63 -1.08
C ILE A 44 1.80 -0.59 -1.28
N HIS A 45 1.53 -1.68 -0.56
CA HIS A 45 2.30 -2.92 -0.70
C HIS A 45 2.23 -3.42 -2.16
N PRO A 46 3.37 -3.74 -2.83
CA PRO A 46 3.38 -4.11 -4.25
C PRO A 46 2.56 -5.36 -4.56
N GLY A 47 2.44 -6.29 -3.61
CA GLY A 47 1.57 -7.46 -3.74
C GLY A 47 0.07 -7.13 -3.90
N ILE A 48 -0.43 -6.06 -3.26
CA ILE A 48 -1.82 -5.62 -3.41
C ILE A 48 -2.06 -5.05 -4.82
N VAL A 49 -1.05 -4.36 -5.35
CA VAL A 49 -1.08 -3.85 -6.72
C VAL A 49 -1.03 -5.01 -7.71
N LEU A 50 -0.16 -6.00 -7.47
CA LEU A 50 -0.07 -7.22 -8.26
C LEU A 50 -1.41 -7.97 -8.31
N GLU A 51 -2.09 -8.12 -7.18
CA GLU A 51 -3.40 -8.76 -7.14
C GLU A 51 -4.41 -8.10 -8.07
N ARG A 52 -4.50 -6.76 -8.02
CA ARG A 52 -5.36 -6.00 -8.92
C ARG A 52 -4.96 -6.14 -10.39
N GLU A 53 -3.67 -6.22 -10.69
CA GLU A 53 -3.21 -6.43 -12.08
C GLU A 53 -3.56 -7.83 -12.59
N LEU A 54 -3.51 -8.86 -11.73
CA LEU A 54 -3.97 -10.21 -12.09
C LEU A 54 -5.49 -10.23 -12.33
N GLU A 55 -6.27 -9.58 -11.45
CA GLU A 55 -7.72 -9.49 -11.58
C GLU A 55 -8.14 -8.78 -12.88
N LYS A 56 -7.53 -7.63 -13.20
CA LYS A 56 -7.79 -6.90 -14.45
C LYS A 56 -7.53 -7.73 -15.69
N ARG A 57 -6.55 -8.64 -15.63
CA ARG A 57 -6.17 -9.53 -16.73
C ARG A 57 -6.91 -10.87 -16.69
N SER A 58 -7.87 -11.04 -15.77
CA SER A 58 -8.60 -12.29 -15.54
C SER A 58 -7.67 -13.49 -15.28
N LEU A 59 -6.50 -13.25 -14.68
CA LEU A 59 -5.51 -14.26 -14.35
C LEU A 59 -5.76 -14.81 -12.94
N LYS A 60 -5.91 -16.13 -12.85
CA LYS A 60 -6.00 -16.81 -11.54
C LYS A 60 -4.61 -16.92 -10.91
N LYS A 61 -4.49 -16.65 -9.60
CA LYS A 61 -3.23 -16.66 -8.85
C LYS A 61 -2.46 -17.98 -8.94
N ARG A 62 -3.16 -19.12 -8.88
CA ARG A 62 -2.52 -20.45 -8.89
C ARG A 62 -1.91 -20.78 -10.25
N PRO A 63 -2.62 -20.68 -11.39
CA PRO A 63 -2.02 -20.80 -12.72
C PRO A 63 -0.86 -19.83 -12.95
N PHE A 64 -1.00 -18.58 -12.52
CA PHE A 64 0.06 -17.58 -12.62
C PHE A 64 1.31 -17.96 -11.83
N ALA A 65 1.16 -18.45 -10.59
CA ALA A 65 2.28 -18.92 -9.78
C ALA A 65 3.05 -20.04 -10.48
N LEU A 66 2.32 -20.97 -11.11
CA LEU A 66 2.92 -22.08 -11.84
C LEU A 66 3.68 -21.61 -13.09
N SER A 67 3.20 -20.58 -13.80
CA SER A 67 3.89 -20.08 -15.01
C SER A 67 5.23 -19.42 -14.68
N ILE A 68 5.35 -18.77 -13.53
CA ILE A 68 6.61 -18.19 -13.04
C ILE A 68 7.47 -19.14 -12.19
N GLY A 69 7.06 -20.41 -12.05
CA GLY A 69 7.80 -21.43 -11.29
C GLY A 69 7.84 -21.17 -9.78
N GLU A 70 6.75 -20.64 -9.20
CA GLU A 70 6.61 -20.37 -7.77
C GLU A 70 5.39 -21.10 -7.17
N SER A 71 5.38 -21.21 -5.84
CA SER A 71 4.23 -21.80 -5.15
C SER A 71 3.05 -20.81 -5.09
N ALA A 72 1.83 -21.32 -5.24
CA ALA A 72 0.62 -20.52 -5.06
C ALA A 72 0.53 -19.93 -3.65
N GLN A 73 1.11 -20.59 -2.64
CA GLN A 73 1.18 -20.08 -1.27
C GLN A 73 2.08 -18.83 -1.17
N ALA A 74 3.23 -18.82 -1.85
CA ALA A 74 4.10 -17.66 -1.90
C ALA A 74 3.37 -16.46 -2.54
N ILE A 75 2.69 -16.68 -3.67
CA ILE A 75 1.91 -15.63 -4.34
C ILE A 75 0.75 -15.14 -3.47
N ASN A 76 0.02 -16.04 -2.80
CA ASN A 76 -1.04 -15.63 -1.88
C ASN A 76 -0.53 -14.79 -0.69
N ASN A 77 0.61 -15.18 -0.11
CA ASN A 77 1.21 -14.41 0.99
C ASN A 77 1.69 -13.03 0.52
N ILE A 78 2.20 -12.93 -0.70
CA ILE A 78 2.59 -11.67 -1.32
C ILE A 78 1.36 -10.80 -1.61
N THR A 79 0.32 -11.33 -2.27
CA THR A 79 -0.88 -10.55 -2.62
C THR A 79 -1.57 -10.00 -1.39
N ASN A 80 -1.61 -10.79 -0.30
CA ASN A 80 -2.19 -10.36 0.98
C ASN A 80 -1.31 -9.37 1.76
N GLY A 81 -0.16 -8.95 1.23
CA GLY A 81 0.75 -8.02 1.90
C GLY A 81 1.49 -8.61 3.11
N LYS A 82 1.45 -9.94 3.30
CA LYS A 82 2.11 -10.63 4.42
C LYS A 82 3.60 -10.84 4.17
N ARG A 83 4.05 -10.79 2.91
CA ARG A 83 5.44 -11.01 2.51
C ARG A 83 5.88 -9.99 1.46
N LYS A 84 7.09 -9.46 1.63
CA LYS A 84 7.77 -8.66 0.61
C LYS A 84 8.09 -9.49 -0.64
N ILE A 85 8.24 -8.83 -1.78
CA ILE A 85 8.61 -9.49 -3.04
C ILE A 85 10.14 -9.48 -3.19
N PRO A 86 10.82 -10.65 -3.21
CA PRO A 86 12.24 -10.71 -3.51
C PRO A 86 12.52 -10.22 -4.93
N VAL A 87 13.68 -9.59 -5.16
CA VAL A 87 14.05 -9.04 -6.47
C VAL A 87 13.98 -10.10 -7.58
N ALA A 88 14.50 -11.30 -7.35
CA ALA A 88 14.43 -12.40 -8.32
C ALA A 88 12.98 -12.76 -8.71
N LEU A 89 12.05 -12.71 -7.76
CA LEU A 89 10.64 -12.96 -8.03
C LEU A 89 9.98 -11.78 -8.75
N ALA A 90 10.32 -10.54 -8.37
CA ALA A 90 9.87 -9.34 -9.06
C ALA A 90 10.20 -9.40 -10.55
N LEU A 91 11.45 -9.75 -10.91
CA LEU A 91 11.87 -9.88 -12.31
C LEU A 91 11.09 -10.95 -13.08
N LYS A 92 10.79 -12.10 -12.45
CA LYS A 92 9.93 -13.14 -13.07
C LYS A 92 8.52 -12.63 -13.33
N ILE A 93 7.93 -11.95 -12.34
CA ILE A 93 6.57 -11.39 -12.42
C ILE A 93 6.51 -10.29 -13.50
N GLU A 94 7.49 -9.39 -13.51
CA GLU A 94 7.58 -8.30 -14.49
C GLU A 94 7.70 -8.84 -15.91
N LYS A 95 8.54 -9.86 -16.10
CA LYS A 95 8.67 -10.54 -17.39
C LYS A 95 7.37 -11.20 -17.85
N GLU A 96 6.69 -11.94 -16.97
CA GLU A 96 5.45 -12.66 -17.29
C GLU A 96 4.29 -11.69 -17.58
N LEU A 97 4.20 -10.59 -16.83
CA LEU A 97 3.15 -9.59 -17.00
C LEU A 97 3.50 -8.49 -18.02
N GLN A 98 4.68 -8.59 -18.65
CA GLN A 98 5.21 -7.60 -19.60
C GLN A 98 5.25 -6.18 -19.01
N LEU A 99 5.68 -6.10 -17.74
CA LEU A 99 5.92 -4.84 -17.04
C LEU A 99 7.36 -4.38 -17.28
N GLU A 100 7.60 -3.10 -17.02
CA GLU A 100 8.95 -2.56 -17.02
C GLU A 100 9.77 -3.15 -15.87
N GLU A 101 11.00 -3.52 -16.18
CA GLU A 101 11.96 -4.06 -15.23
C GLU A 101 12.21 -3.06 -14.09
N GLY A 102 12.13 -3.55 -12.85
CA GLY A 102 12.35 -2.74 -11.64
C GLY A 102 11.11 -1.99 -11.14
N SER A 103 9.98 -2.02 -11.85
CA SER A 103 8.72 -1.40 -11.44
C SER A 103 8.27 -1.84 -10.03
N ILE A 104 8.27 -3.16 -9.79
CA ILE A 104 7.85 -3.77 -8.53
C ILE A 104 8.89 -3.47 -7.44
N VAL A 105 10.17 -3.47 -7.77
CA VAL A 105 11.27 -3.18 -6.83
C VAL A 105 11.16 -1.73 -6.33
N ILE A 106 10.95 -0.78 -7.24
CA ILE A 106 10.74 0.64 -6.89
C ILE A 106 9.51 0.79 -5.97
N LEU A 107 8.42 0.09 -6.28
CA LEU A 107 7.21 0.13 -5.46
C LEU A 107 7.43 -0.47 -4.06
N GLN A 108 8.17 -1.59 -3.96
CA GLN A 108 8.57 -2.19 -2.68
C GLN A 108 9.41 -1.21 -1.86
N SER A 109 10.40 -0.54 -2.48
CA SER A 109 11.23 0.46 -1.81
C SER A 109 10.40 1.62 -1.25
N TYR A 110 9.43 2.12 -2.02
CA TYR A 110 8.54 3.16 -1.54
C TYR A 110 7.63 2.71 -0.40
N TYR A 111 7.15 1.48 -0.44
CA TYR A 111 6.37 0.90 0.65
C TYR A 111 7.23 0.74 1.92
N ASP A 112 8.46 0.28 1.78
CA ASP A 112 9.42 0.12 2.88
C ASP A 112 9.76 1.48 3.51
N ILE A 113 10.01 2.51 2.69
CA ILE A 113 10.20 3.90 3.16
C ILE A 113 8.98 4.38 3.97
N LYS A 114 7.77 4.07 3.53
CA LYS A 114 6.56 4.44 4.26
C LYS A 114 6.51 3.73 5.62
N LEU A 115 6.79 2.42 5.66
CA LEU A 115 6.80 1.66 6.92
C LEU A 115 7.83 2.22 7.90
N GLU A 116 9.04 2.54 7.45
CA GLU A 116 10.05 3.14 8.32
C GLU A 116 9.63 4.53 8.80
N LYS A 117 9.04 5.36 7.94
CA LYS A 117 8.47 6.63 8.35
C LYS A 117 7.36 6.47 9.37
N ASP A 118 6.52 5.45 9.23
CA ASP A 118 5.43 5.16 10.17
C ASP A 118 5.97 4.76 11.55
N LYS A 119 7.10 4.06 11.64
CA LYS A 119 7.79 3.75 12.91
C LYS A 119 8.41 4.99 13.56
N MET A 120 8.90 5.93 12.75
CA MET A 120 9.48 7.19 13.22
C MET A 120 8.42 8.24 13.60
N LYS A 121 7.13 7.97 13.39
CA LYS A 121 6.07 8.92 13.77
C LYS A 121 6.05 9.09 15.28
N GLU A 122 6.24 10.32 15.71
CA GLU A 122 6.02 10.69 17.11
C GLU A 122 4.53 10.60 17.44
N THR A 123 4.24 10.18 18.67
CA THR A 123 2.90 10.17 19.24
C THR A 123 2.89 11.09 20.47
N PRO A 124 1.77 11.76 20.77
CA PRO A 124 1.64 12.46 22.04
C PRO A 124 1.66 11.44 23.17
N LYS A 125 1.88 11.92 24.40
CA LYS A 125 1.80 11.08 25.59
C LYS A 125 0.37 10.59 25.79
N LEU A 126 0.07 9.39 25.31
CA LEU A 126 -1.27 8.78 25.38
C LEU A 126 -1.75 8.55 26.81
N SER A 127 -0.84 8.50 27.79
CA SER A 127 -1.20 8.45 29.21
C SER A 127 -1.94 9.70 29.69
N ILE A 128 -1.75 10.84 29.01
CA ILE A 128 -2.40 12.12 29.35
C ILE A 128 -3.77 12.23 28.65
N LEU A 129 -3.92 11.63 27.46
CA LEU A 129 -5.14 11.70 26.66
C LEU A 129 -6.13 10.60 27.05
N ARG A 130 -7.30 10.97 27.59
CA ARG A 130 -8.33 9.98 27.96
C ARG A 130 -8.93 9.33 26.70
N ARG A 131 -9.03 7.99 26.72
CA ARG A 131 -9.64 7.22 25.62
C ARG A 131 -11.09 7.63 25.33
N SER A 132 -11.84 8.08 26.33
CA SER A 132 -13.22 8.54 26.17
C SER A 132 -13.38 9.76 25.25
N LEU A 133 -12.34 10.57 25.06
CA LEU A 133 -12.36 11.66 24.06
C LEU A 133 -12.50 11.13 22.63
N PHE A 134 -12.05 9.89 22.39
CA PHE A 134 -12.06 9.22 21.10
C PHE A 134 -12.98 7.99 21.15
N TRP A 135 -14.17 8.10 21.74
CA TRP A 135 -15.11 6.98 21.84
C TRP A 135 -15.50 6.37 20.49
N ASP A 136 -15.44 7.14 19.40
CA ASP A 136 -15.72 6.75 18.03
C ASP A 136 -14.47 6.27 17.26
N THR A 137 -13.26 6.41 17.83
CA THR A 137 -11.99 6.17 17.13
C THR A 137 -10.98 5.46 18.02
N ASP A 138 -10.44 4.35 17.53
CA ASP A 138 -9.32 3.68 18.19
C ASP A 138 -8.07 4.58 18.24
N ILE A 139 -7.71 5.03 19.45
CA ILE A 139 -6.62 5.97 19.72
C ILE A 139 -5.26 5.47 19.21
N ASP A 140 -5.07 4.15 19.22
CA ASP A 140 -3.82 3.49 18.84
C ASP A 140 -3.64 3.48 17.30
N ARG A 141 -4.71 3.78 16.55
CA ARG A 141 -4.73 3.79 15.08
C ARG A 141 -4.82 5.21 14.50
N ILE A 142 -4.84 6.24 15.33
CA ILE A 142 -4.89 7.64 14.88
C ILE A 142 -3.57 8.02 14.22
N ASP A 143 -3.65 8.58 13.01
CA ASP A 143 -2.49 9.22 12.40
C ASP A 143 -2.38 10.65 12.95
N TRP A 144 -1.65 10.79 14.05
CA TRP A 144 -1.50 12.05 14.78
C TRP A 144 -1.00 13.19 13.89
N ASN A 145 -0.22 12.94 12.85
CA ASN A 145 0.23 14.00 11.96
C ASN A 145 -0.83 14.35 10.90
N ARG A 146 -1.40 13.35 10.22
CA ARG A 146 -2.37 13.56 9.14
C ARG A 146 -3.71 14.08 9.66
N GLN A 147 -4.16 13.60 10.82
CA GLN A 147 -5.45 13.93 11.42
C GLN A 147 -5.36 15.04 12.48
N HIS A 148 -4.21 15.72 12.61
CA HIS A 148 -3.96 16.73 13.65
C HIS A 148 -5.08 17.76 13.80
N LYS A 149 -5.67 18.25 12.70
CA LYS A 149 -6.75 19.25 12.77
C LYS A 149 -7.97 18.74 13.53
N ALA A 150 -8.38 17.50 13.28
CA ALA A 150 -9.55 16.89 13.94
C ALA A 150 -9.24 16.59 15.41
N VAL A 151 -8.04 16.06 15.68
CA VAL A 151 -7.56 15.78 17.04
C VAL A 151 -7.51 17.07 17.87
N ILE A 152 -6.85 18.12 17.36
CA ILE A 152 -6.70 19.40 18.05
C ILE A 152 -8.08 19.99 18.37
N LYS A 153 -8.98 20.08 17.38
CA LYS A 153 -10.33 20.61 17.62
C LYS A 153 -11.06 19.82 18.70
N ARG A 154 -11.05 18.50 18.60
CA ARG A 154 -11.70 17.61 19.56
C ARG A 154 -11.19 17.79 20.98
N VAL A 155 -9.87 17.84 21.17
CA VAL A 155 -9.25 18.06 22.48
C VAL A 155 -9.58 19.44 23.03
N PHE A 156 -9.57 20.48 22.19
CA PHE A 156 -9.90 21.83 22.64
C PHE A 156 -11.39 22.05 22.93
N GLU A 157 -12.28 21.31 22.25
CA GLU A 157 -13.73 21.36 22.48
C GLU A 157 -14.17 20.60 23.75
N ARG A 158 -13.56 19.44 24.05
CA ARG A 158 -14.06 18.49 25.07
C ARG A 158 -13.03 18.06 26.12
N GLY A 159 -11.75 18.37 25.90
CA GLY A 159 -10.65 17.96 26.77
C GLY A 159 -10.44 18.89 27.96
N ASN A 160 -9.73 18.38 28.96
CA ASN A 160 -9.25 19.14 30.12
C ASN A 160 -7.96 19.92 29.79
N ASP A 161 -7.43 20.66 30.76
CA ASP A 161 -6.28 21.53 30.52
C ASP A 161 -4.96 20.76 30.31
N ASP A 162 -4.78 19.61 30.97
CA ASP A 162 -3.62 18.74 30.75
C ASP A 162 -3.57 18.18 29.33
N GLU A 163 -4.73 17.76 28.80
CA GLU A 163 -4.89 17.25 27.44
C GLU A 163 -4.61 18.34 26.40
N LYS A 164 -5.08 19.57 26.65
CA LYS A 164 -4.76 20.73 25.81
C LYS A 164 -3.27 21.07 25.85
N ASN A 165 -2.65 21.05 27.03
CA ASN A 165 -1.23 21.34 27.20
C ASN A 165 -0.34 20.30 26.50
N GLU A 166 -0.66 19.01 26.61
CA GLU A 166 0.06 17.97 25.86
C GLU A 166 -0.12 18.14 24.34
N THR A 167 -1.34 18.49 23.90
CA THR A 167 -1.61 18.77 22.48
C THR A 167 -0.79 19.96 21.96
N ILE A 168 -0.65 21.02 22.77
CA ILE A 168 0.22 22.17 22.44
C ILE A 168 1.69 21.78 22.43
N ARG A 169 2.16 20.99 23.40
CA ARG A 169 3.54 20.48 23.47
C ARG A 169 3.88 19.68 22.22
N PHE A 170 2.99 18.76 21.83
CA PHE A 170 3.20 17.82 20.75
C PHE A 170 3.12 18.49 19.36
N TYR A 171 2.10 19.31 19.09
CA TYR A 171 1.93 19.93 17.77
C TYR A 171 2.63 21.29 17.62
N GLY A 172 2.94 21.95 18.72
CA GLY A 172 3.41 23.33 18.76
C GLY A 172 2.28 24.35 18.62
N LYS A 173 2.45 25.48 19.31
CA LYS A 173 1.45 26.58 19.39
C LYS A 173 0.95 27.04 18.01
N ARG A 174 1.86 27.26 17.05
CA ARG A 174 1.52 27.71 15.69
C ARG A 174 0.55 26.76 14.97
N LYS A 175 0.78 25.45 15.08
CA LYS A 175 -0.03 24.43 14.39
C LYS A 175 -1.42 24.30 15.03
N VAL A 176 -1.46 24.40 16.36
CA VAL A 176 -2.72 24.42 17.13
C VAL A 176 -3.57 25.64 16.77
N GLU A 177 -3.00 26.83 16.81
CA GLU A 177 -3.73 28.06 16.45
C GLU A 177 -4.26 28.02 15.02
N SER A 178 -3.45 27.53 14.06
CA SER A 178 -3.87 27.36 12.67
C SER A 178 -5.05 26.38 12.53
N ALA A 179 -5.02 25.26 13.28
CA ALA A 179 -6.10 24.28 13.27
C ALA A 179 -7.41 24.86 13.84
N LEU A 180 -7.34 25.65 14.92
CA LEU A 180 -8.51 26.26 15.55
C LEU A 180 -9.15 27.36 14.68
N LYS A 181 -8.33 28.20 14.02
CA LYS A 181 -8.79 29.26 13.11
C LYS A 181 -9.57 28.75 11.90
N SER A 182 -9.38 27.48 11.51
CA SER A 182 -10.03 26.88 10.33
C SER A 182 -11.53 26.57 10.49
N THR A 183 -12.22 27.14 11.48
CA THR A 183 -13.61 26.77 11.84
C THR A 183 -14.50 28.00 12.04
N THR A 184 -15.13 28.42 10.95
CA THR A 184 -16.49 28.98 11.00
C THR A 184 -17.29 28.31 9.90
N THR A 185 -17.81 27.11 10.14
CA THR A 185 -18.97 26.64 9.38
C THR A 185 -20.15 26.78 10.32
N GLN A 186 -21.08 27.66 9.95
CA GLN A 186 -22.29 27.93 10.72
C GLN A 186 -23.04 26.60 10.96
N PRO A 187 -23.58 26.38 12.17
CA PRO A 187 -24.43 25.22 12.42
C PRO A 187 -25.58 25.20 11.41
N MET A 188 -25.91 24.03 10.86
CA MET A 188 -27.06 23.91 9.95
C MET A 188 -28.32 24.43 10.66
N LYS A 189 -28.92 25.48 10.11
CA LYS A 189 -30.21 25.99 10.57
C LYS A 189 -31.26 24.95 10.24
N LEU A 190 -31.77 24.25 11.26
CA LEU A 190 -32.92 23.36 11.09
C LEU A 190 -34.14 24.23 10.78
N HIS A 191 -34.65 24.16 9.56
CA HIS A 191 -35.95 24.74 9.24
C HIS A 191 -37.01 24.01 10.06
N LYS A 192 -37.71 24.74 10.93
CA LYS A 192 -38.93 24.22 11.57
C LYS A 192 -39.93 23.94 10.45
N LYS A 193 -40.44 22.71 10.36
CA LYS A 193 -41.60 22.41 9.53
C LYS A 193 -42.78 23.19 10.10
N SER A 194 -43.40 24.01 9.25
CA SER A 194 -44.70 24.65 9.50
C SER A 194 -45.81 23.60 9.55
#